data_AF-A0A7X6QA19-F1
#
_entry.id   AF-A0A7X6QA19-F1
#
_cell.length_a   1.000
_cell.length_b   1.000
_cell.length_c   1.000
_cell.angle_alpha   90.00
_cell.angle_beta   90.00
_cell.angle_gamma   90.00
#
_symmetry.space_group_name_H-M   'P 1'
#
loop_
_entity.id
_entity.type
_entity.pdbx_description
1 polymer ?
#
loop_
_entity_poly.entity_id
_entity_poly.type
_entity_poly.pdbx_seq_one_letter_code
_entity_poly.pdbx_strand_id
1 'polypeptide(L)'
;PFKTFDGESRLDSFFYSENLESGKYTLKGFYHVFIDYSKLPENVIASYGPFANYSYHVKQEFPLDKPVEIVLGKGEVATLGRYFITYNWTEGLAGTGDQRWRVNPATVKISGDQNDQKALRVAQNWRTPNWTLWNLRNPALAADY
;
A
#
# COMPACT_ATOMS: atom_id res chain seq x y z
N PRO A 1 7.68 7.50 3.48
CA PRO A 1 7.15 6.39 2.64
C PRO A 1 6.15 5.59 3.47
N PHE A 2 5.08 5.07 2.86
CA PHE A 2 4.11 4.24 3.56
C PHE A 2 4.76 2.93 4.06
N LYS A 3 4.41 2.52 5.27
CA LYS A 3 4.81 1.26 5.91
C LYS A 3 3.61 0.33 5.97
N THR A 4 3.82 -0.99 5.87
CA THR A 4 2.78 -2.00 6.10
C THR A 4 2.66 -2.37 7.58
N PHE A 5 1.44 -2.69 8.02
CA PHE A 5 1.16 -3.25 9.34
C PHE A 5 0.19 -4.43 9.19
N ASP A 6 0.72 -5.59 8.79
CA ASP A 6 -0.11 -6.71 8.31
C ASP A 6 -0.38 -7.79 9.39
N GLY A 7 0.43 -7.85 10.46
CA GLY A 7 0.35 -8.93 11.45
C GLY A 7 -0.80 -8.83 12.47
N GLU A 8 -1.35 -7.64 12.70
CA GLU A 8 -2.32 -7.38 13.79
C GLU A 8 -3.50 -6.49 13.37
N SER A 9 -3.60 -6.14 12.08
CA SER A 9 -4.52 -5.09 11.67
C SER A 9 -5.95 -5.54 11.43
N ARG A 10 -6.23 -6.85 11.31
CA ARG A 10 -7.54 -7.39 10.89
C ARG A 10 -8.06 -6.79 9.56
N LEU A 11 -7.14 -6.22 8.79
CA LEU A 11 -7.31 -5.67 7.45
C LEU A 11 -6.43 -6.51 6.52
N ASP A 12 -6.83 -6.65 5.25
CA ASP A 12 -6.04 -7.40 4.26
C ASP A 12 -4.63 -6.80 4.10
N SER A 13 -4.54 -5.48 4.13
CA SER A 13 -3.29 -4.73 4.23
C SER A 13 -3.56 -3.36 4.83
N PHE A 14 -2.66 -2.87 5.68
CA PHE A 14 -2.76 -1.53 6.26
C PHE A 14 -1.48 -0.75 5.97
N PHE A 15 -1.61 0.35 5.24
CA PHE A 15 -0.51 1.24 4.88
C PHE A 15 -0.65 2.56 5.63
N TYR A 16 0.42 2.99 6.32
CA TYR A 16 0.43 4.27 7.01
C TYR A 16 1.79 4.99 6.88
N SER A 17 1.78 6.30 7.06
CA SER A 17 2.98 7.12 7.14
C SER A 17 2.80 8.20 8.20
N GLU A 18 3.86 8.46 8.97
CA GLU A 18 3.82 9.34 10.13
C GLU A 18 4.72 10.56 9.92
N ASN A 19 4.52 11.60 10.73
CA ASN A 19 5.34 12.82 10.73
C ASN A 19 5.43 13.48 9.35
N LEU A 20 4.32 13.47 8.61
CA LEU A 20 4.19 14.16 7.33
C LEU A 20 3.95 15.66 7.57
N GLU A 21 4.50 16.50 6.69
CA GLU A 21 4.21 17.93 6.69
C GLU A 21 2.74 18.19 6.40
N SER A 22 2.16 19.23 7.01
CA SER A 22 0.80 19.64 6.69
C SER A 22 0.71 20.11 5.24
N GLY A 23 -0.34 19.73 4.53
CA GLY A 23 -0.49 20.11 3.13
C GLY A 23 -1.49 19.25 2.37
N LYS A 24 -1.51 19.45 1.06
CA LYS A 24 -2.36 18.70 0.14
C LYS A 24 -1.63 17.45 -0.33
N TYR A 25 -2.26 16.29 -0.18
CA TYR A 25 -1.75 15.00 -0.65
C TYR A 25 -2.69 14.42 -1.69
N THR A 26 -2.11 13.81 -2.73
CA THR A 26 -2.87 13.21 -3.83
C THR A 26 -2.45 11.75 -4.01
N LEU A 27 -3.40 10.83 -3.85
CA LEU A 27 -3.23 9.45 -4.29
C LEU A 27 -3.49 9.38 -5.80
N LYS A 28 -2.44 9.07 -6.55
CA LYS A 28 -2.48 8.99 -8.02
C LYS A 28 -2.72 7.58 -8.56
N GLY A 29 -2.44 6.56 -7.75
CA GLY A 29 -2.38 5.18 -8.22
C GLY A 29 -1.60 4.28 -7.28
N PHE A 30 -1.33 3.07 -7.74
CA PHE A 30 -0.63 2.02 -7.01
C PHE A 30 0.56 1.51 -7.81
N TYR A 31 1.55 0.99 -7.08
CA TYR A 31 2.67 0.27 -7.66
C TYR A 31 2.53 -1.22 -7.44
N HIS A 32 2.72 -1.98 -8.52
CA HIS A 32 3.15 -3.37 -8.40
C HIS A 32 4.66 -3.43 -8.58
N VAL A 33 5.35 -4.01 -7.61
CA VAL A 33 6.79 -4.24 -7.72
C VAL A 33 7.00 -5.72 -7.92
N PHE A 34 7.78 -6.09 -8.92
CA PHE A 34 8.08 -7.49 -9.20
C PHE A 34 9.55 -7.70 -9.54
N ILE A 35 9.97 -8.96 -9.48
CA ILE A 35 11.33 -9.37 -9.82
C ILE A 35 11.39 -9.72 -11.31
N ASP A 36 12.28 -9.04 -12.03
CA ASP A 36 12.66 -9.35 -13.40
C ASP A 36 13.93 -10.21 -13.36
N TYR A 37 13.81 -11.52 -13.56
CA TYR A 37 14.91 -12.46 -13.41
C TYR A 37 16.02 -12.25 -14.44
N SER A 38 15.73 -11.62 -15.59
CA SER A 38 16.74 -11.26 -16.59
C SER A 38 17.78 -10.24 -16.06
N LYS A 39 17.43 -9.52 -14.98
CA LYS A 39 18.26 -8.50 -14.33
C LYS A 39 18.87 -8.98 -13.03
N LEU A 40 18.61 -10.23 -12.64
CA LEU A 40 19.16 -10.82 -11.43
C LEU A 40 20.63 -11.18 -11.68
N PRO A 41 21.58 -10.66 -10.89
CA PRO A 41 22.99 -11.02 -11.06
C PRO A 41 23.21 -12.51 -10.80
N GLU A 42 24.23 -13.09 -11.43
CA GLU A 42 24.61 -14.48 -11.20
C GLU A 42 24.88 -14.74 -9.71
N ASN A 43 24.46 -15.91 -9.23
CA ASN A 43 24.60 -16.36 -7.84
C ASN A 43 23.89 -15.49 -6.78
N VAL A 44 22.99 -14.58 -7.18
CA VAL A 44 22.14 -13.83 -6.25
C VAL A 44 20.81 -14.54 -6.07
N ILE A 45 20.44 -14.84 -4.82
CA ILE A 45 19.09 -15.30 -4.49
C ILE A 45 18.17 -14.08 -4.50
N ALA A 46 17.18 -14.10 -5.39
CA ALA A 46 16.19 -13.05 -5.49
C ALA A 46 15.44 -12.88 -4.17
N SER A 47 15.50 -11.68 -3.60
CA SER A 47 14.72 -11.30 -2.42
C SER A 47 13.61 -10.34 -2.83
N TYR A 48 12.38 -10.65 -2.46
CA TYR A 48 11.26 -9.73 -2.65
C TYR A 48 11.27 -8.67 -1.55
N GLY A 49 11.33 -7.40 -1.95
CA GLY A 49 11.23 -6.25 -1.05
C GLY A 49 10.52 -5.10 -1.73
N PRO A 50 9.22 -4.87 -1.48
CA PRO A 50 8.40 -3.91 -2.25
C PRO A 50 8.92 -2.46 -2.17
N PHE A 51 9.70 -2.15 -1.14
CA PHE A 51 10.33 -0.85 -0.94
C PHE A 51 11.84 -0.84 -1.19
N ALA A 52 12.45 -2.00 -1.47
CA ALA A 52 13.86 -2.11 -1.78
C ALA A 52 14.13 -1.72 -3.24
N ASN A 53 15.29 -1.13 -3.50
CA ASN A 53 15.68 -0.61 -4.81
C ASN A 53 16.79 -1.44 -5.46
N TYR A 54 16.57 -2.75 -5.58
CA TYR A 54 17.50 -3.64 -6.28
C TYR A 54 17.35 -3.49 -7.80
N SER A 55 18.43 -3.77 -8.55
CA SER A 55 18.43 -3.67 -10.02
C SER A 55 17.40 -4.56 -10.71
N TYR A 56 17.03 -5.68 -10.07
CA TYR A 56 16.04 -6.63 -10.55
C TYR A 56 14.61 -6.32 -10.10
N HIS A 57 14.38 -5.26 -9.32
CA HIS A 57 13.03 -4.80 -8.99
C HIS A 57 12.50 -3.87 -10.08
N VAL A 58 11.40 -4.26 -10.70
CA VAL A 58 10.69 -3.46 -11.69
C VAL A 58 9.38 -2.96 -11.09
N LYS A 59 9.11 -1.67 -11.23
CA LYS A 59 7.87 -1.01 -10.79
C LYS A 59 6.93 -0.87 -11.98
N GLN A 60 5.69 -1.33 -11.81
CA GLN A 60 4.58 -1.05 -12.72
C GLN A 60 3.63 -0.07 -12.04
N GLU A 61 3.39 1.06 -12.71
CA GLU A 61 2.45 2.07 -12.24
C GLU A 61 1.04 1.74 -12.75
N PHE A 62 0.06 1.73 -11.84
CA PHE A 62 -1.35 1.59 -12.16
C PHE A 62 -2.10 2.82 -11.65
N PRO A 63 -2.39 3.80 -12.53
CA PRO A 63 -3.04 5.04 -12.12
C PRO A 63 -4.49 4.80 -11.71
N LEU A 64 -5.00 5.64 -10.82
CA LEU A 64 -6.43 5.77 -10.57
C LEU A 64 -7.06 6.59 -11.71
N ASP A 65 -8.24 6.18 -12.18
CA ASP A 65 -9.02 6.97 -13.15
C ASP A 65 -9.32 8.38 -12.62
N LYS A 66 -9.55 8.48 -11.31
CA LYS A 66 -9.75 9.73 -10.58
C LYS A 66 -8.79 9.77 -9.39
N PRO A 67 -7.76 10.64 -9.43
CA PRO A 67 -6.91 10.87 -8.28
C PRO A 67 -7.73 11.32 -7.07
N VAL A 68 -7.30 10.90 -5.88
CA VAL A 68 -7.96 11.24 -4.61
C VAL A 68 -7.11 12.24 -3.87
N GLU A 69 -7.73 13.33 -3.42
CA GLU A 69 -7.05 14.43 -2.75
C GLU A 69 -7.52 14.56 -1.31
N ILE A 70 -6.58 14.76 -0.40
CA ILE A 70 -6.86 15.07 1.00
C ILE A 70 -6.02 16.27 1.44
N VAL A 71 -6.49 16.97 2.47
CA VAL A 71 -5.73 18.00 3.17
C VAL A 71 -5.36 17.43 4.54
N LEU A 72 -4.07 17.37 4.83
CA LEU A 72 -3.55 16.96 6.12
C LEU A 72 -3.19 18.21 6.93
N GLY A 73 -3.91 18.47 8.01
CA GLY A 73 -3.57 19.53 8.95
C GLY A 73 -2.41 19.16 9.87
N LYS A 74 -1.88 20.15 10.59
CA LYS A 74 -0.77 19.94 11.53
C LYS A 74 -1.23 19.11 12.73
N GLY A 75 -0.59 17.96 12.93
CA GLY A 75 -0.91 17.08 14.05
C GLY A 75 -2.24 16.33 13.88
N GLU A 76 -2.78 16.29 12.67
CA GLU A 76 -3.99 15.55 12.34
C GLU A 76 -3.68 14.16 11.80
N VAL A 77 -4.71 13.31 11.78
CA VAL A 77 -4.71 12.02 11.08
C VAL A 77 -5.73 12.09 9.97
N ALA A 78 -5.31 11.72 8.76
CA ALA A 78 -6.19 11.63 7.60
C ALA A 78 -6.04 10.26 6.93
N THR A 79 -7.07 9.85 6.18
CA THR A 79 -7.10 8.60 5.42
C THR A 79 -7.33 8.91 3.94
N LEU A 80 -6.71 8.11 3.06
CA LEU A 80 -6.99 8.11 1.63
C LEU A 80 -8.12 7.13 1.27
N GLY A 81 -8.70 6.46 2.26
CA GLY A 81 -9.77 5.49 2.13
C GLY A 81 -9.30 4.04 2.00
N ARG A 82 -10.16 3.20 1.44
CA ARG A 82 -9.90 1.77 1.19
C ARG A 82 -10.03 1.46 -0.28
N TYR A 83 -9.11 0.63 -0.79
CA TYR A 83 -9.10 0.22 -2.19
C TYR A 83 -8.95 -1.29 -2.31
N PHE A 84 -9.63 -1.83 -3.32
CA PHE A 84 -9.54 -3.20 -3.77
C PHE A 84 -8.90 -3.22 -5.15
N ILE A 85 -7.80 -3.95 -5.26
CA ILE A 85 -7.04 -4.05 -6.49
C ILE A 85 -7.04 -5.53 -6.88
N THR A 86 -7.63 -5.83 -8.02
CA THR A 86 -7.59 -7.19 -8.60
C THR A 86 -6.82 -7.15 -9.90
N TYR A 87 -6.05 -8.21 -10.14
CA TYR A 87 -5.17 -8.33 -11.30
C TYR A 87 -4.77 -9.79 -11.50
N ASN A 88 -4.26 -10.11 -12.70
CA ASN A 88 -3.59 -11.36 -13.00
C ASN A 88 -2.11 -11.10 -13.32
N TRP A 89 -1.25 -12.00 -12.87
CA TRP A 89 0.12 -12.08 -13.40
C TRP A 89 0.11 -12.61 -14.83
N THR A 90 1.17 -12.30 -15.58
CA THR A 90 1.36 -12.75 -16.95
C THR A 90 1.51 -14.27 -17.01
N GLU A 91 2.29 -14.86 -16.09
CA GLU A 91 2.43 -16.31 -15.95
C GLU A 91 2.21 -16.79 -14.51
N GLY A 92 2.68 -16.02 -13.52
CA GLY A 92 2.51 -16.33 -12.10
C GLY A 92 3.35 -17.51 -11.61
N LEU A 93 2.80 -18.25 -10.65
CA LEU A 93 3.47 -19.34 -9.93
C LEU A 93 3.98 -20.47 -10.83
N ALA A 94 3.23 -20.81 -11.88
CA ALA A 94 3.61 -21.85 -12.84
C ALA A 94 4.53 -21.33 -13.96
N GLY A 95 4.80 -20.03 -13.98
CA GLY A 95 5.63 -19.38 -15.00
C GLY A 95 7.11 -19.67 -14.83
N THR A 96 7.81 -19.70 -15.95
CA THR A 96 9.27 -19.85 -16.04
C THR A 96 9.95 -18.66 -16.70
N GLY A 97 9.19 -17.73 -17.26
CA GLY A 97 9.73 -16.53 -17.88
C GLY A 97 10.28 -15.52 -16.88
N ASP A 98 11.23 -14.71 -17.34
CA ASP A 98 11.92 -13.71 -16.51
C ASP A 98 10.98 -12.67 -15.89
N GLN A 99 9.84 -12.43 -16.54
CA GLN A 99 8.82 -11.48 -16.11
C GLN A 99 7.53 -12.17 -15.64
N ARG A 100 7.59 -13.44 -15.20
CA ARG A 100 6.40 -14.21 -14.79
C ARG A 100 5.49 -13.51 -13.78
N TRP A 101 6.07 -12.70 -12.90
CA TRP A 101 5.35 -11.93 -11.87
C TRP A 101 4.84 -10.56 -12.33
N ARG A 102 5.10 -10.19 -13.59
CA ARG A 102 4.58 -8.96 -14.17
C ARG A 102 3.07 -9.04 -14.23
N VAL A 103 2.40 -7.99 -13.78
CA VAL A 103 0.95 -7.85 -13.89
C VAL A 103 0.56 -7.54 -15.33
N ASN A 104 -0.46 -8.23 -15.84
CA ASN A 104 -1.11 -7.92 -17.11
C ASN A 104 -2.01 -6.68 -16.94
N PRO A 105 -1.67 -5.52 -17.54
CA PRO A 105 -2.42 -4.28 -17.33
C PRO A 105 -3.89 -4.36 -17.73
N ALA A 106 -4.24 -5.18 -18.73
CA ALA A 106 -5.61 -5.33 -19.20
C ALA A 106 -6.54 -6.02 -18.17
N THR A 107 -5.96 -6.66 -17.15
CA THR A 107 -6.71 -7.36 -16.10
C THR A 107 -6.88 -6.54 -14.82
N VAL A 108 -6.20 -5.39 -14.74
CA VAL A 108 -6.20 -4.57 -13.52
C VAL A 108 -7.56 -3.91 -13.36
N LYS A 109 -8.16 -4.11 -12.19
CA LYS A 109 -9.35 -3.40 -11.75
C LYS A 109 -9.09 -2.82 -10.38
N ILE A 110 -9.27 -1.51 -10.27
CA ILE A 110 -9.14 -0.77 -9.01
C ILE A 110 -10.51 -0.20 -8.67
N SER A 111 -11.04 -0.56 -7.51
CA SER A 111 -12.22 0.06 -6.92
C SER A 111 -11.89 0.51 -5.51
N GLY A 112 -12.63 1.48 -4.98
CA GLY A 112 -12.38 1.97 -3.64
C GLY A 112 -13.38 3.00 -3.18
N ASP A 113 -13.28 3.33 -1.90
CA ASP A 113 -14.04 4.38 -1.25
C ASP A 113 -13.07 5.26 -0.46
N GLN A 114 -12.86 6.49 -0.96
CA GLN A 114 -12.00 7.49 -0.34
C GLN A 114 -12.49 7.94 1.05
N ASN A 115 -13.79 7.77 1.34
CA ASN A 115 -14.40 8.14 2.60
C ASN A 115 -14.41 6.99 3.62
N ASP A 116 -13.88 5.81 3.25
CA ASP A 116 -13.84 4.66 4.15
C ASP A 116 -12.87 4.92 5.31
N GLN A 117 -13.44 5.00 6.51
CA GLN A 117 -12.70 5.21 7.75
C GLN A 117 -12.40 3.92 8.53
N LYS A 118 -12.66 2.73 7.98
CA LYS A 118 -12.47 1.45 8.68
C LYS A 118 -11.05 1.32 9.24
N ALA A 119 -10.05 1.67 8.44
CA ALA A 119 -8.65 1.64 8.85
C ALA A 119 -8.38 2.51 10.09
N LEU A 120 -8.99 3.70 10.17
CA LEU A 120 -8.89 4.58 11.34
C LEU A 120 -9.60 4.01 12.57
N ARG A 121 -10.78 3.41 12.39
CA ARG A 121 -11.55 2.79 13.48
C ARG A 121 -10.88 1.57 14.07
N VAL A 122 -10.25 0.74 13.23
CA VAL A 122 -9.53 -0.45 13.70
C VAL A 122 -8.23 -0.03 14.40
N ALA A 123 -7.50 0.97 13.88
CA ALA A 123 -6.28 1.47 14.52
C ALA A 123 -6.52 2.00 15.95
N GLN A 124 -7.72 2.51 16.24
CA GLN A 124 -8.14 2.90 17.60
C GLN A 124 -8.15 1.75 18.61
N ASN A 125 -8.05 0.49 18.19
CA ASN A 125 -7.96 -0.67 19.08
C ASN A 125 -6.52 -1.00 19.50
N TRP A 126 -5.51 -0.44 18.83
CA TRP A 126 -4.10 -0.73 19.11
C TRP A 126 -3.58 0.12 20.29
N ARG A 127 -2.72 -0.47 21.12
CA ARG A 127 -2.31 0.12 22.43
C ARG A 127 -0.79 0.26 22.62
N THR A 128 0.02 -0.04 21.60
CA THR A 128 1.47 0.22 21.69
C THR A 128 1.73 1.73 21.85
N PRO A 129 2.86 2.15 22.47
CA PRO A 129 3.15 3.57 22.71
C PRO A 129 3.02 4.46 21.46
N ASN A 130 3.49 3.98 20.30
CA ASN A 130 3.39 4.72 19.03
C ASN A 130 1.93 4.90 18.58
N TRP A 131 1.12 3.84 18.68
CA TRP A 131 -0.29 3.87 18.32
C TRP A 131 -1.13 4.72 19.28
N THR A 132 -0.78 4.76 20.57
CA THR A 132 -1.47 5.62 21.54
C THR A 132 -1.33 7.11 21.17
N LEU A 133 -0.14 7.57 20.79
CA LEU A 133 0.06 8.96 20.34
C LEU A 133 -0.71 9.28 19.05
N TRP A 134 -0.76 8.31 18.13
CA TRP A 134 -1.54 8.42 16.91
C TRP A 134 -3.04 8.53 17.21
N ASN A 135 -3.54 7.67 18.11
CA ASN A 135 -4.96 7.56 18.44
C ASN A 135 -5.51 8.79 19.18
N LEU A 136 -4.66 9.52 19.93
CA LEU A 136 -5.02 10.82 20.51
C LEU A 136 -5.42 11.87 19.45
N ARG A 137 -4.93 11.72 18.21
CA ARG A 137 -5.15 12.63 17.09
C ARG A 137 -6.12 12.08 16.04
N ASN A 138 -6.47 10.81 16.15
CA ASN A 138 -7.36 10.14 15.23
C ASN A 138 -8.83 10.45 15.61
N PRO A 139 -9.59 11.15 14.74
CA PRO A 139 -10.95 11.58 15.07
C PRO A 139 -11.97 10.43 15.07
N ALA A 140 -11.60 9.25 14.58
CA ALA A 140 -12.50 8.10 14.52
C ALA A 140 -12.74 7.49 15.91
N LEU A 141 -13.95 6.97 16.13
CA LEU A 141 -14.27 6.14 17.28
C LEU A 141 -13.80 4.70 17.05
N ALA A 142 -13.38 4.03 18.12
CA ALA A 142 -13.06 2.60 18.08
C ALA A 142 -14.29 1.79 17.65
N ALA A 143 -14.13 0.97 16.61
CA ALA A 143 -15.14 0.03 16.13
C ALA A 143 -14.46 -1.14 15.42
N ASP A 144 -15.27 -2.06 14.90
CA ASP A 144 -14.83 -3.14 14.01
C ASP A 144 -13.70 -3.98 14.63
N TYR A 145 -13.99 -4.57 15.80
CA TYR A 145 -13.10 -5.53 16.48
C TYR A 145 -12.86 -6.73 15.57
#